data_AF-A0A954KUJ7-F1
#
_entry.id   AF-A0A954KUJ7-F1
#
_cell.length_a   1.000
_cell.length_b   1.000
_cell.length_c   1.000
_cell.angle_alpha   90.00
_cell.angle_beta   90.00
_cell.angle_gamma   90.00
#
_symmetry.space_group_name_H-M   'P 1'
#
loop_
_entity.id
_entity.type
_entity.pdbx_description
1 polymer ?
#
loop_
_entity_poly.entity_id
_entity_poly.type
_entity_poly.pdbx_seq_one_letter_code
_entity_poly.pdbx_strand_id
1 'polypeptide(L)'
;MSQNRRRNSGTSPFFVQAASASVLVPFIAMCAGLVLTVGQADGVQRPDDLSRLAPGMISAVLIPLGLVLAFWGFVGAAVNGKYGTMIIGVIGLALNGFIVCAAITSFSLAKKVAEKRRAEEAKLASDDWIPKGEGWHIDREARFAIQFPDGWEVVEQPQPGITVYALSPIDGLTDTFRENIVITAGRAGPRDDPLDFMTLELNAARAQGMQVKEHRRGTKEIRGVVWHFIEYDQFTPVTSAEVIAYTTIRYGQSYVVVCSNQFGTRGEFGETFNAAIDSLHVP
;
A
#
# COMPACT_ATOMS: atom_id res chain seq x y z
N MET A 1 -65.09 8.89 53.12
CA MET A 1 -63.61 8.88 53.17
C MET A 1 -63.08 8.08 51.99
N SER A 2 -62.74 8.76 50.90
CA SER A 2 -62.13 8.16 49.71
C SER A 2 -60.61 8.41 49.79
N GLN A 3 -59.84 7.39 50.17
CA GLN A 3 -58.38 7.46 50.14
C GLN A 3 -57.93 7.49 48.67
N ASN A 4 -57.62 8.71 48.22
CA ASN A 4 -56.96 8.99 46.95
C ASN A 4 -55.54 8.42 47.02
N ARG A 5 -55.39 7.11 46.74
CA ARG A 5 -54.09 6.47 46.49
C ARG A 5 -53.54 7.09 45.21
N ARG A 6 -52.82 8.21 45.33
CA ARG A 6 -51.81 8.60 44.36
C ARG A 6 -50.77 7.48 44.34
N ARG A 7 -50.98 6.48 43.49
CA ARG A 7 -49.92 5.58 43.04
C ARG A 7 -48.92 6.49 42.35
N ASN A 8 -47.87 6.88 43.08
CA ASN A 8 -46.64 7.32 42.46
C ASN A 8 -46.17 6.13 41.62
N SER A 9 -46.58 6.07 40.36
CA SER A 9 -45.91 5.30 39.32
C SER A 9 -44.57 5.99 39.09
N GLY A 10 -43.71 5.90 40.10
CA GLY A 10 -42.34 6.33 40.04
C GLY A 10 -41.71 5.50 38.94
N THR A 11 -41.60 6.10 37.76
CA THR A 11 -40.71 5.59 36.73
C THR A 11 -39.38 5.39 37.42
N SER A 12 -38.96 4.12 37.53
CA SER A 12 -37.64 3.82 38.06
C SER A 12 -36.65 4.61 37.20
N PRO A 13 -35.90 5.57 37.78
CA PRO A 13 -34.98 6.44 37.04
C PRO A 13 -33.97 5.62 36.21
N PHE A 14 -33.74 4.37 36.62
CA PHE A 14 -32.93 3.39 35.91
C PHE A 14 -33.39 3.13 34.46
N PHE A 15 -34.69 3.02 34.17
CA PHE A 15 -35.16 2.72 32.81
C PHE A 15 -34.96 3.89 31.85
N VAL A 16 -35.13 5.12 32.34
CA VAL A 16 -34.88 6.34 31.55
C VAL A 16 -33.39 6.48 31.30
N GLN A 17 -32.55 6.22 32.30
CA GLN A 17 -31.09 6.23 32.15
C GLN A 17 -30.61 5.16 31.16
N ALA A 18 -31.16 3.94 31.21
CA ALA A 18 -30.83 2.86 30.28
C ALA A 18 -31.22 3.20 28.82
N ALA A 19 -32.41 3.76 28.60
CA ALA A 19 -32.85 4.20 27.28
C ALA A 19 -31.96 5.31 26.71
N SER A 20 -31.60 6.33 27.52
CA SER A 20 -30.69 7.39 27.09
C SER A 20 -29.27 6.86 26.80
N ALA A 21 -28.75 5.95 27.64
CA ALA A 21 -27.46 5.32 27.43
C ALA A 21 -27.41 4.48 26.14
N SER A 22 -28.53 3.84 25.77
CA SER A 22 -28.61 3.04 24.53
C SER A 22 -28.40 3.83 23.24
N VAL A 23 -28.65 5.15 23.27
CA VAL A 23 -28.39 6.07 22.15
C VAL A 23 -26.97 6.66 22.22
N LEU A 24 -26.48 6.95 23.43
CA LEU A 24 -25.17 7.56 23.65
C LEU A 24 -24.00 6.60 23.40
N VAL A 25 -24.12 5.34 23.81
CA VAL A 25 -23.08 4.31 23.65
C VAL A 25 -22.67 4.09 22.19
N PRO A 26 -23.58 3.86 21.22
CA PRO A 26 -23.21 3.75 19.81
C PRO A 26 -22.60 5.03 19.24
N PHE A 27 -23.04 6.21 19.70
CA PHE A 27 -22.48 7.47 19.25
C PHE A 27 -21.03 7.64 19.72
N ILE A 28 -20.73 7.31 20.98
CA ILE A 28 -19.37 7.29 21.53
C ILE A 28 -18.51 6.27 20.78
N ALA A 29 -19.04 5.08 20.49
CA ALA A 29 -18.33 4.05 19.74
C ALA A 29 -17.98 4.53 18.32
N MET A 30 -18.92 5.20 17.66
CA MET A 30 -18.73 5.74 16.31
C MET A 30 -17.70 6.88 16.31
N CYS A 31 -17.76 7.80 17.29
CA CYS A 31 -16.79 8.88 17.43
C CYS A 31 -15.39 8.35 17.76
N ALA A 32 -15.27 7.38 18.68
CA ALA A 32 -13.99 6.74 19.00
C ALA A 32 -13.43 5.99 17.79
N GLY A 33 -14.28 5.26 17.07
CA GLY A 33 -13.93 4.60 15.82
C GLY A 33 -13.41 5.58 14.77
N LEU A 34 -14.14 6.68 14.54
CA LEU A 34 -13.79 7.72 13.56
C LEU A 34 -12.49 8.44 13.92
N VAL A 35 -12.28 8.82 15.18
CA VAL A 35 -11.04 9.47 15.63
C VAL A 35 -9.85 8.54 15.43
N LEU A 36 -10.01 7.24 15.68
CA LEU A 36 -8.93 6.28 15.49
C LEU A 36 -8.66 5.95 14.01
N THR A 37 -9.69 5.88 13.15
CA THR A 37 -9.48 5.69 11.70
C THR A 37 -8.90 6.93 11.03
N VAL A 38 -9.35 8.14 11.39
CA VAL A 38 -8.81 9.40 10.86
C VAL A 38 -7.38 9.62 11.37
N GLY A 39 -7.11 9.36 12.65
CA GLY A 39 -5.76 9.45 13.21
C GLY A 39 -4.76 8.46 12.59
N GLN A 40 -5.23 7.32 12.08
CA GLN A 40 -4.40 6.37 11.33
C GLN A 40 -4.18 6.75 9.85
N ALA A 41 -5.00 7.64 9.29
CA ALA A 41 -4.85 8.12 7.92
C ALA A 41 -3.67 9.09 7.75
N ASP A 42 -3.24 9.78 8.82
CA ASP A 42 -2.17 10.79 8.78
C ASP A 42 -0.74 10.23 8.90
N GLY A 43 -0.56 8.91 8.93
CA GLY A 43 0.64 8.27 8.35
C GLY A 43 2.00 8.44 9.04
N VAL A 44 2.11 8.91 10.29
CA VAL A 44 3.44 9.21 10.86
C VAL A 44 4.14 8.02 11.54
N GLN A 45 3.47 7.00 12.08
CA GLN A 45 4.17 5.84 12.64
C GLN A 45 3.38 4.56 12.43
N ARG A 46 4.08 3.44 12.14
CA ARG A 46 3.48 2.10 12.12
C ARG A 46 2.75 1.91 13.45
N PRO A 47 1.41 1.90 13.45
CA PRO A 47 0.69 1.51 14.64
C PRO A 47 0.96 0.01 14.81
N ASP A 48 1.46 -0.43 15.97
CA ASP A 48 1.57 -1.86 16.31
C ASP A 48 0.26 -2.56 15.93
N ASP A 49 0.31 -3.81 15.45
CA ASP A 49 -0.87 -4.53 14.94
C ASP A 49 -2.09 -4.46 15.88
N LEU A 50 -1.84 -4.34 17.18
CA LEU A 50 -2.84 -4.14 18.23
C LEU A 50 -3.65 -2.84 18.08
N SER A 51 -3.00 -1.75 17.70
CA SER A 51 -3.63 -0.43 17.52
C SER A 51 -4.44 -0.33 16.22
N ARG A 52 -4.14 -1.15 15.21
CA ARG A 52 -5.03 -1.35 14.03
C ARG A 52 -6.27 -2.16 14.36
N LEU A 53 -6.18 -3.07 15.32
CA LEU A 53 -7.30 -3.90 15.79
C LEU A 53 -8.17 -3.19 16.83
N ALA A 54 -7.62 -2.22 17.57
CA ALA A 54 -8.31 -1.52 18.66
C ALA A 54 -9.66 -0.90 18.26
N PRO A 55 -9.83 -0.21 17.12
CA PRO A 55 -11.13 0.34 16.71
C PRO A 55 -12.17 -0.77 16.49
N GLY A 56 -11.73 -1.89 15.91
CA GLY A 56 -12.56 -3.07 15.69
C GLY A 56 -12.99 -3.74 16.99
N MET A 57 -12.07 -3.89 17.95
CA MET A 57 -12.37 -4.45 19.28
C MET A 57 -13.31 -3.55 20.10
N ILE A 58 -13.06 -2.23 20.11
CA ILE A 58 -13.92 -1.25 20.80
C ILE A 58 -15.34 -1.31 20.21
N SER A 59 -15.47 -1.33 18.89
CA SER A 59 -16.76 -1.47 18.22
C SER A 59 -17.44 -2.80 18.57
N ALA A 60 -16.69 -3.91 18.57
CA ALA A 60 -17.21 -5.24 18.87
C ALA A 60 -17.73 -5.38 20.31
N VAL A 61 -17.27 -4.57 21.26
CA VAL A 61 -17.75 -4.57 22.66
C VAL A 61 -18.87 -3.56 22.89
N LEU A 62 -18.75 -2.35 22.34
CA LEU A 62 -19.71 -1.27 22.61
C LEU A 62 -21.04 -1.49 21.89
N ILE A 63 -21.04 -2.09 20.70
CA ILE A 63 -22.28 -2.30 19.93
C ILE A 63 -23.21 -3.34 20.59
N PRO A 64 -22.74 -4.53 21.03
CA PRO A 64 -23.58 -5.47 21.79
C PRO A 64 -24.09 -4.86 23.09
N LEU A 65 -23.27 -4.07 23.79
CA LEU A 65 -23.69 -3.37 25.02
C LEU A 65 -24.82 -2.38 24.73
N GLY A 66 -24.71 -1.60 23.65
CA GLY A 66 -25.76 -0.69 23.19
C GLY A 66 -27.07 -1.41 22.86
N LEU A 67 -26.98 -2.57 22.18
CA LEU A 67 -28.13 -3.42 21.88
C LEU A 67 -28.82 -3.96 23.14
N VAL A 68 -28.05 -4.44 24.12
CA VAL A 68 -28.59 -4.94 25.40
C VAL A 68 -29.30 -3.82 26.16
N LEU A 69 -28.72 -2.61 26.20
CA LEU A 69 -29.33 -1.45 26.85
C LEU A 69 -30.61 -1.00 26.13
N ALA A 70 -30.62 -1.00 24.79
CA ALA A 70 -31.81 -0.67 23.99
C ALA A 70 -32.94 -1.67 24.25
N PHE A 71 -32.62 -2.97 24.28
CA PHE A 71 -33.57 -4.03 24.57
C PHE A 71 -34.15 -3.91 25.99
N TRP A 72 -33.30 -3.66 27.00
CA TRP A 72 -33.75 -3.42 28.38
C TRP A 72 -34.65 -2.18 28.51
N GLY A 73 -34.31 -1.10 27.80
CA GLY A 73 -35.16 0.10 27.72
C GLY A 73 -36.53 -0.20 27.10
N PHE A 74 -36.55 -1.01 26.04
CA PHE A 74 -37.79 -1.41 25.35
C PHE A 74 -38.69 -2.29 26.23
N VAL A 75 -38.14 -3.33 26.87
CA VAL A 75 -38.86 -4.20 27.81
C VAL A 75 -39.42 -3.39 28.98
N GLY A 76 -38.61 -2.49 29.55
CA GLY A 76 -39.05 -1.62 30.65
C GLY A 76 -40.15 -0.61 30.25
N ALA A 77 -40.15 -0.14 29.00
CA ALA A 77 -41.18 0.76 28.49
C ALA A 77 -42.53 0.06 28.29
N ALA A 78 -42.52 -1.18 27.78
CA ALA A 78 -43.73 -1.98 27.58
C ALA A 78 -44.46 -2.26 28.91
N VAL A 79 -43.71 -2.48 30.00
CA VAL A 79 -44.26 -2.71 31.34
C VAL A 79 -44.86 -1.43 31.96
N ASN A 80 -44.31 -0.25 31.62
CA ASN A 80 -44.67 1.02 32.27
C ASN A 80 -45.60 1.92 31.44
N GLY A 81 -45.99 1.53 30.22
CA GLY A 81 -47.00 2.20 29.40
C GLY A 81 -46.64 3.60 28.88
N LYS A 82 -45.35 3.96 28.86
CA LYS A 82 -44.89 5.30 28.42
C LYS A 82 -44.36 5.27 26.98
N TYR A 83 -45.15 5.83 26.06
CA TYR A 83 -44.80 5.95 24.64
C TYR A 83 -43.45 6.65 24.37
N GLY A 84 -43.09 7.67 25.17
CA GLY A 84 -41.83 8.41 24.98
C GLY A 84 -40.55 7.57 25.15
N THR A 85 -40.54 6.66 26.12
CA THR A 85 -39.41 5.73 26.34
C THR A 85 -39.33 4.65 25.27
N MET A 86 -40.46 4.27 24.66
CA MET A 86 -40.51 3.29 23.59
C MET A 86 -39.87 3.82 22.31
N ILE A 87 -40.13 5.09 21.96
CA ILE A 87 -39.53 5.75 20.79
C ILE A 87 -38.00 5.78 20.91
N ILE A 88 -37.46 6.17 22.08
CA ILE A 88 -36.02 6.21 22.33
C ILE A 88 -35.40 4.81 22.22
N GLY A 89 -36.05 3.79 22.80
CA GLY A 89 -35.59 2.40 22.69
C GLY A 89 -35.56 1.89 21.25
N VAL A 90 -36.58 2.19 20.45
CA VAL A 90 -36.64 1.82 19.02
C VAL A 90 -35.57 2.54 18.21
N ILE A 91 -35.36 3.84 18.44
CA ILE A 91 -34.29 4.60 17.77
C ILE A 91 -32.91 4.04 18.14
N GLY A 92 -32.66 3.73 19.42
CA GLY A 92 -31.42 3.11 19.87
C GLY A 92 -31.18 1.76 19.20
N LEU A 93 -32.22 0.93 19.07
CA LEU A 93 -32.13 -0.38 18.43
C LEU A 93 -31.86 -0.25 16.92
N ALA A 94 -32.52 0.69 16.25
CA ALA A 94 -32.30 0.98 14.83
C ALA A 94 -30.88 1.50 14.54
N LEU A 95 -30.38 2.45 15.35
CA LEU A 95 -29.02 3.00 15.22
C LEU A 95 -27.96 1.94 15.46
N ASN A 96 -28.07 1.15 16.53
CA ASN A 96 -27.13 0.06 16.78
C ASN A 96 -27.18 -0.98 15.65
N GLY A 97 -28.37 -1.36 15.18
CA GLY A 97 -28.53 -2.27 14.05
C GLY A 97 -27.84 -1.77 12.78
N PHE A 98 -27.99 -0.48 12.45
CA PHE A 98 -27.30 0.13 11.31
C PHE A 98 -25.77 0.09 11.44
N ILE A 99 -25.25 0.43 12.63
CA ILE A 99 -23.80 0.39 12.90
C ILE A 99 -23.25 -1.04 12.79
N VAL A 100 -23.97 -2.05 13.32
CA VAL A 100 -23.60 -3.46 13.13
C VAL A 100 -23.52 -3.80 11.64
N CYS A 101 -24.54 -3.44 10.86
CA CYS A 101 -24.57 -3.72 9.42
C CYS A 101 -23.38 -3.08 8.69
N ALA A 102 -23.06 -1.82 8.98
CA ALA A 102 -21.92 -1.11 8.40
C ALA A 102 -20.56 -1.72 8.81
N ALA A 103 -20.45 -2.17 10.06
CA ALA A 103 -19.24 -2.83 10.57
C ALA A 103 -19.02 -4.20 9.89
N ILE A 104 -20.08 -5.00 9.74
CA ILE A 104 -20.02 -6.32 9.08
C ILE A 104 -19.61 -6.18 7.61
N THR A 105 -20.19 -5.23 6.87
CA THR A 105 -19.82 -5.01 5.46
C THR A 105 -18.36 -4.55 5.32
N SER A 106 -17.92 -3.61 6.16
CA SER A 106 -16.53 -3.13 6.17
C SER A 106 -15.55 -4.25 6.52
N PHE A 107 -15.87 -5.08 7.52
CA PHE A 107 -15.04 -6.23 7.90
C PHE A 107 -14.99 -7.28 6.79
N SER A 108 -16.11 -7.57 6.12
CA SER A 108 -16.15 -8.51 4.99
C SER A 108 -15.25 -8.03 3.84
N LEU A 109 -15.28 -6.72 3.52
CA LEU A 109 -14.42 -6.13 2.50
C LEU A 109 -12.94 -6.20 2.90
N ALA A 110 -12.61 -5.80 4.14
CA ALA A 110 -11.25 -5.85 4.66
C ALA A 110 -10.70 -7.29 4.68
N LYS A 111 -11.54 -8.26 5.09
CA LYS A 111 -11.19 -9.68 5.06
C LYS A 111 -10.92 -10.16 3.63
N LYS A 112 -11.78 -9.83 2.65
CA LYS A 112 -11.56 -10.19 1.24
C LYS A 112 -10.26 -9.59 0.70
N VAL A 113 -9.96 -8.33 1.03
CA VAL A 113 -8.71 -7.68 0.63
C VAL A 113 -7.50 -8.37 1.28
N ALA A 114 -7.58 -8.72 2.56
CA ALA A 114 -6.52 -9.44 3.27
C ALA A 114 -6.31 -10.87 2.73
N GLU A 115 -7.38 -11.60 2.43
CA GLU A 115 -7.32 -12.93 1.81
C GLU A 115 -6.72 -12.87 0.41
N LYS A 116 -7.12 -11.87 -0.40
CA LYS A 116 -6.53 -11.63 -1.72
C LYS A 116 -5.03 -11.34 -1.61
N ARG A 117 -4.61 -10.47 -0.68
CA ARG A 117 -3.19 -10.19 -0.41
C ARG A 117 -2.43 -11.44 0.02
N ARG A 118 -2.97 -12.24 0.94
CA ARG A 118 -2.35 -13.51 1.36
C ARG A 118 -2.23 -14.50 0.22
N ALA A 119 -3.23 -14.59 -0.65
CA ALA A 119 -3.18 -15.46 -1.82
C ALA A 119 -2.14 -14.98 -2.84
N GLU A 120 -2.03 -13.66 -3.04
CA GLU A 120 -0.98 -13.06 -3.87
C GLU A 120 0.42 -13.27 -3.25
N GLU A 121 0.58 -13.04 -1.95
CA GLU A 121 1.82 -13.33 -1.20
C GLU A 121 2.20 -14.82 -1.26
N ALA A 122 1.22 -15.73 -1.17
CA ALA A 122 1.47 -17.16 -1.30
C ALA A 122 1.91 -17.54 -2.73
N LYS A 123 1.32 -16.92 -3.76
CA LYS A 123 1.79 -17.08 -5.15
C LYS A 123 3.20 -16.51 -5.33
N LEU A 124 3.50 -15.37 -4.70
CA LEU A 124 4.83 -14.76 -4.74
C LEU A 124 5.88 -15.57 -4.00
N ALA A 125 5.48 -16.28 -2.95
CA ALA A 125 6.35 -17.18 -2.21
C ALA A 125 6.61 -18.50 -2.96
N SER A 126 5.82 -18.82 -3.98
CA SER A 126 6.11 -19.93 -4.87
C SER A 126 7.20 -19.51 -5.87
N ASP A 127 8.22 -20.33 -6.04
CA ASP A 127 9.30 -20.13 -7.03
C ASP A 127 8.82 -20.34 -8.49
N ASP A 128 7.51 -20.45 -8.72
CA ASP A 128 6.91 -20.72 -10.04
C ASP A 128 7.10 -19.55 -11.03
N TRP A 129 7.41 -18.35 -10.54
CA TRP A 129 7.73 -17.19 -11.38
C TRP A 129 9.16 -17.19 -11.91
N ILE A 130 10.05 -18.01 -11.34
CA ILE A 130 11.45 -18.08 -11.75
C ILE A 130 11.51 -18.74 -13.14
N PRO A 131 12.02 -18.04 -14.16
CA PRO A 131 12.18 -18.62 -15.49
C PRO A 131 13.06 -19.88 -15.45
N LYS A 132 12.68 -20.91 -16.22
CA LYS A 132 13.48 -22.12 -16.38
C LYS A 132 14.49 -21.93 -17.50
N GLY A 133 15.75 -22.29 -17.26
CA GLY A 133 16.83 -22.21 -18.25
C GLY A 133 18.13 -21.71 -17.65
N GLU A 134 19.20 -21.76 -18.43
CA GLU A 134 20.51 -21.23 -18.06
C GLU A 134 20.59 -19.71 -18.36
N GLY A 135 21.58 -19.02 -17.79
CA GLY A 135 21.85 -17.60 -18.06
C GLY A 135 20.96 -16.59 -17.32
N TRP A 136 20.10 -17.02 -16.41
CA TRP A 136 19.29 -16.13 -15.58
C TRP A 136 20.04 -15.69 -14.33
N HIS A 137 20.14 -14.39 -14.11
CA HIS A 137 20.42 -13.83 -12.81
C HIS A 137 19.10 -13.74 -12.03
N ILE A 138 19.06 -14.28 -10.81
CA ILE A 138 17.85 -14.39 -10.00
C ILE A 138 18.12 -13.82 -8.62
N ASP A 139 17.42 -12.75 -8.26
CA ASP A 139 17.40 -12.23 -6.91
C ASP A 139 16.06 -12.59 -6.26
N ARG A 140 16.10 -13.54 -5.31
CA ARG A 140 14.91 -14.00 -4.59
C ARG A 140 14.41 -13.01 -3.54
N GLU A 141 15.30 -12.20 -2.99
CA GLU A 141 14.94 -11.22 -1.96
C GLU A 141 14.27 -10.01 -2.59
N ALA A 142 14.87 -9.48 -3.66
CA ALA A 142 14.32 -8.41 -4.48
C ALA A 142 13.19 -8.89 -5.41
N ARG A 143 13.06 -10.20 -5.63
CA ARG A 143 12.02 -10.85 -6.45
C ARG A 143 12.05 -10.40 -7.90
N PHE A 144 13.20 -10.54 -8.55
CA PHE A 144 13.27 -10.41 -10.00
C PHE A 144 14.23 -11.43 -10.61
N ALA A 145 14.07 -11.65 -11.91
CA ALA A 145 15.01 -12.43 -12.71
C ALA A 145 15.26 -11.70 -14.03
N ILE A 146 16.50 -11.70 -14.51
CA ILE A 146 16.90 -11.04 -15.75
C ILE A 146 18.01 -11.84 -16.43
N GLN A 147 18.06 -11.82 -17.76
CA GLN A 147 19.21 -12.28 -18.52
C GLN A 147 20.05 -11.06 -18.89
N PHE A 148 21.27 -11.00 -18.34
CA PHE A 148 22.26 -10.02 -18.76
C PHE A 148 22.92 -10.48 -20.05
N PRO A 149 23.47 -9.55 -20.85
CA PRO A 149 24.16 -9.92 -22.07
C PRO A 149 25.39 -10.78 -21.79
N ASP A 150 25.69 -11.71 -22.69
CA ASP A 150 26.81 -12.64 -22.52
C ASP A 150 28.15 -11.90 -22.39
N GLY A 151 28.99 -12.37 -21.46
CA GLY A 151 30.31 -11.79 -21.20
C GLY A 151 30.30 -10.52 -20.36
N TRP A 152 29.13 -10.02 -19.94
CA TRP A 152 29.04 -8.88 -19.03
C TRP A 152 29.40 -9.29 -17.61
N GLU A 153 30.09 -8.40 -16.91
CA GLU A 153 30.44 -8.58 -15.50
C GLU A 153 29.26 -8.21 -14.63
N VAL A 154 28.77 -9.14 -13.82
CA VAL A 154 27.64 -8.92 -12.90
C VAL A 154 28.17 -8.77 -11.47
N VAL A 155 27.88 -7.64 -10.86
CA VAL A 155 28.28 -7.28 -9.49
C VAL A 155 27.02 -7.12 -8.64
N GLU A 156 26.86 -8.00 -7.65
CA GLU A 156 25.76 -7.95 -6.70
C GLU A 156 26.05 -6.96 -5.56
N GLN A 157 25.05 -6.15 -5.20
CA GLN A 157 25.12 -5.17 -4.12
C GLN A 157 26.40 -4.30 -4.11
N PRO A 158 26.75 -3.66 -5.24
CA PRO A 158 28.01 -2.91 -5.36
C PRO A 158 28.09 -1.73 -4.37
N GLN A 159 26.94 -1.18 -3.97
CA GLN A 159 26.82 -0.08 -3.03
C GLN A 159 25.44 -0.08 -2.36
N PRO A 160 25.28 0.59 -1.21
CA PRO A 160 23.99 0.72 -0.54
C PRO A 160 22.91 1.25 -1.48
N GLY A 161 21.80 0.52 -1.58
CA GLY A 161 20.65 0.91 -2.41
C GLY A 161 20.72 0.45 -3.87
N ILE A 162 21.80 -0.15 -4.34
CA ILE A 162 21.83 -0.85 -5.63
C ILE A 162 21.75 -2.36 -5.39
N THR A 163 20.86 -3.04 -6.12
CA THR A 163 20.70 -4.49 -6.01
C THR A 163 21.70 -5.23 -6.88
N VAL A 164 21.82 -4.84 -8.16
CA VAL A 164 22.80 -5.43 -9.07
C VAL A 164 23.30 -4.41 -10.09
N TYR A 165 24.52 -4.60 -10.54
CA TYR A 165 25.16 -3.89 -11.64
C TYR A 165 25.64 -4.91 -12.67
N ALA A 166 25.32 -4.70 -13.94
CA ALA A 166 25.94 -5.45 -15.04
C ALA A 166 26.75 -4.48 -15.90
N LEU A 167 28.01 -4.81 -16.18
CA LEU A 167 28.97 -3.96 -16.89
C LEU A 167 29.42 -4.63 -18.20
N SER A 168 29.43 -3.89 -19.30
CA SER A 168 30.00 -4.35 -20.57
C SER A 168 31.49 -4.71 -20.43
N PRO A 169 32.02 -5.61 -21.26
CA PRO A 169 33.46 -5.85 -21.34
C PRO A 169 34.22 -4.54 -21.62
N ILE A 170 35.43 -4.42 -21.07
CA ILE A 170 36.30 -3.27 -21.31
C ILE A 170 36.73 -3.25 -22.78
N ASP A 171 36.41 -2.20 -23.53
CA ASP A 171 36.79 -2.04 -24.94
C ASP A 171 38.17 -1.38 -25.08
N GLY A 172 39.20 -2.10 -24.60
CA GLY A 172 40.59 -1.66 -24.67
C GLY A 172 41.03 -0.71 -23.55
N LEU A 173 42.30 -0.29 -23.61
CA LEU A 173 42.96 0.42 -22.50
C LEU A 173 42.51 1.88 -22.32
N THR A 174 41.83 2.44 -23.32
CA THR A 174 41.36 3.83 -23.34
C THR A 174 39.87 3.94 -23.05
N ASP A 175 39.20 2.82 -22.74
CA ASP A 175 37.79 2.82 -22.42
C ASP A 175 37.55 3.57 -21.09
N THR A 176 36.89 4.71 -21.20
CA THR A 176 36.55 5.58 -20.07
C THR A 176 35.12 5.39 -19.60
N PHE A 177 34.30 4.61 -20.32
CA PHE A 177 32.89 4.43 -20.03
C PHE A 177 32.46 3.00 -20.37
N ARG A 178 32.16 2.22 -19.32
CA ARG A 178 31.54 0.89 -19.51
C ARG A 178 30.03 1.04 -19.52
N GLU A 179 29.42 0.62 -20.61
CA GLU A 179 27.97 0.44 -20.70
C GLU A 179 27.48 -0.43 -19.55
N ASN A 180 26.32 -0.08 -19.02
CA ASN A 180 25.82 -0.75 -17.85
C ASN A 180 24.31 -0.85 -17.79
N ILE A 181 23.88 -1.87 -17.05
CA ILE A 181 22.50 -2.05 -16.59
C ILE A 181 22.54 -2.08 -15.07
N VAL A 182 21.84 -1.16 -14.44
CA VAL A 182 21.76 -1.04 -12.99
C VAL A 182 20.33 -1.37 -12.58
N ILE A 183 20.17 -2.27 -11.61
CA ILE A 183 18.86 -2.56 -11.01
C ILE A 183 18.89 -2.17 -9.54
N THR A 184 17.93 -1.34 -9.17
CA THR A 184 17.62 -1.00 -7.79
C THR A 184 16.24 -1.54 -7.48
N ALA A 185 16.17 -2.42 -6.48
CA ALA A 185 14.93 -2.92 -5.94
C ALA A 185 14.81 -2.54 -4.46
N GLY A 186 13.67 -1.99 -4.08
CA GLY A 186 13.43 -1.53 -2.71
C GLY A 186 11.99 -1.68 -2.29
N ARG A 187 11.71 -1.55 -1.00
CA ARG A 187 10.33 -1.55 -0.51
C ARG A 187 9.66 -0.23 -0.89
N ALA A 188 8.54 -0.30 -1.60
CA ALA A 188 7.72 0.86 -1.91
C ALA A 188 6.92 1.32 -0.68
N GLY A 189 6.92 2.62 -0.44
CA GLY A 189 6.01 3.31 0.46
C GLY A 189 4.56 3.30 -0.05
N PRO A 190 3.58 3.54 0.84
CA PRO A 190 2.16 3.51 0.48
C PRO A 190 1.72 4.68 -0.43
N ARG A 191 2.59 5.68 -0.64
CA ARG A 191 2.36 6.84 -1.51
C ARG A 191 3.37 6.94 -2.65
N ASP A 192 4.19 5.92 -2.83
CA ASP A 192 5.22 5.94 -3.85
C ASP A 192 4.55 5.82 -5.22
N ASP A 193 4.87 6.76 -6.11
CA ASP A 193 4.48 6.75 -7.51
C ASP A 193 5.75 6.45 -8.35
N PRO A 194 5.71 5.50 -9.31
CA PRO A 194 6.82 5.29 -10.23
C PRO A 194 7.29 6.59 -10.92
N LEU A 195 6.38 7.51 -11.27
CA LEU A 195 6.71 8.77 -11.91
C LEU A 195 7.50 9.72 -10.98
N ASP A 196 7.23 9.68 -9.68
CA ASP A 196 7.94 10.48 -8.69
C ASP A 196 9.40 10.02 -8.59
N PHE A 197 9.66 8.71 -8.66
CA PHE A 197 11.02 8.17 -8.69
C PHE A 197 11.84 8.70 -9.88
N MET A 198 11.28 8.67 -11.10
CA MET A 198 11.99 9.23 -12.28
C MET A 198 12.27 10.72 -12.12
N THR A 199 11.33 11.46 -11.54
CA THR A 199 11.49 12.91 -11.33
C THR A 199 12.59 13.18 -10.30
N LEU A 200 12.63 12.40 -9.22
CA LEU A 200 13.68 12.46 -8.20
C LEU A 200 15.06 12.15 -8.79
N GLU A 201 15.16 11.14 -9.65
CA GLU A 201 16.41 10.74 -10.30
C GLU A 201 16.99 11.86 -11.19
N LEU A 202 16.16 12.44 -12.07
CA LEU A 202 16.57 13.58 -12.89
C LEU A 202 16.98 14.78 -12.04
N ASN A 203 16.25 15.05 -10.95
CA ASN A 203 16.57 16.15 -10.06
C ASN A 203 17.87 15.90 -9.28
N ALA A 204 18.16 14.66 -8.89
CA ALA A 204 19.41 14.27 -8.26
C ALA A 204 20.60 14.48 -9.22
N ALA A 205 20.47 14.05 -10.49
CA ALA A 205 21.48 14.31 -11.51
C ALA A 205 21.74 15.81 -11.71
N ARG A 206 20.67 16.62 -11.82
CA ARG A 206 20.80 18.09 -11.92
C ARG A 206 21.43 18.72 -10.67
N ALA A 207 21.08 18.23 -9.48
CA ALA A 207 21.65 18.71 -8.22
C ALA A 207 23.16 18.41 -8.11
N GLN A 208 23.64 17.36 -8.78
CA GLN A 208 25.06 17.05 -8.92
C GLN A 208 25.76 17.87 -10.02
N GLY A 209 25.06 18.84 -10.64
CA GLY A 209 25.62 19.72 -11.68
C GLY A 209 25.63 19.09 -13.07
N MET A 210 24.98 17.94 -13.28
CA MET A 210 24.87 17.31 -14.59
C MET A 210 23.88 18.09 -15.45
N GLN A 211 24.23 18.29 -16.73
CA GLN A 211 23.25 18.77 -17.70
C GLN A 211 22.44 17.58 -18.19
N VAL A 212 21.12 17.67 -18.06
CA VAL A 212 20.21 16.60 -18.43
C VAL A 212 19.28 17.08 -19.53
N LYS A 213 19.28 16.37 -20.67
CA LYS A 213 18.40 16.64 -21.81
C LYS A 213 17.47 15.47 -22.03
N GLU A 214 16.22 15.64 -21.66
CA GLU A 214 15.20 14.63 -21.86
C GLU A 214 14.74 14.54 -23.33
N HIS A 215 14.55 13.32 -23.82
CA HIS A 215 14.05 13.05 -25.17
C HIS A 215 12.62 12.54 -25.15
N ARG A 216 12.34 11.55 -24.29
CA ARG A 216 11.09 10.80 -24.35
C ARG A 216 10.70 10.28 -22.97
N ARG A 217 9.38 10.24 -22.73
CA ARG A 217 8.77 9.52 -21.61
C ARG A 217 7.62 8.67 -22.11
N GLY A 218 7.32 7.59 -21.42
CA GLY A 218 6.16 6.77 -21.77
C GLY A 218 5.95 5.59 -20.85
N THR A 219 5.15 4.63 -21.33
CA THR A 219 4.96 3.34 -20.70
C THR A 219 5.27 2.21 -21.69
N LYS A 220 5.73 1.08 -21.16
CA LYS A 220 6.00 -0.15 -21.91
C LYS A 220 5.48 -1.33 -21.10
N GLU A 221 4.78 -2.26 -21.74
CA GLU A 221 4.39 -3.52 -21.10
C GLU A 221 5.49 -4.56 -21.31
N ILE A 222 6.06 -5.07 -20.22
CA ILE A 222 7.11 -6.09 -20.23
C ILE A 222 6.57 -7.27 -19.44
N ARG A 223 6.32 -8.39 -20.13
CA ARG A 223 5.80 -9.64 -19.54
C ARG A 223 4.56 -9.44 -18.65
N GLY A 224 3.63 -8.58 -19.07
CA GLY A 224 2.38 -8.30 -18.34
C GLY A 224 2.52 -7.26 -17.22
N VAL A 225 3.69 -6.65 -17.06
CA VAL A 225 3.93 -5.54 -16.12
C VAL A 225 4.01 -4.23 -16.88
N VAL A 226 3.28 -3.23 -16.42
CA VAL A 226 3.42 -1.87 -16.93
C VAL A 226 4.62 -1.21 -16.29
N TRP A 227 5.57 -0.81 -17.12
CA TRP A 227 6.74 -0.03 -16.74
C TRP A 227 6.58 1.38 -17.28
N HIS A 228 6.93 2.37 -16.46
CA HIS A 228 7.14 3.73 -16.94
C HIS A 228 8.60 3.89 -17.33
N PHE A 229 8.87 4.66 -18.38
CA PHE A 229 10.24 4.89 -18.80
C PHE A 229 10.50 6.36 -19.13
N ILE A 230 11.77 6.73 -19.03
CA ILE A 230 12.31 8.00 -19.48
C ILE A 230 13.64 7.78 -20.22
N GLU A 231 13.79 8.47 -21.34
CA GLU A 231 15.02 8.53 -22.13
C GLU A 231 15.59 9.95 -22.05
N TYR A 232 16.87 10.06 -21.69
CA TYR A 232 17.56 11.34 -21.56
C TYR A 232 19.06 11.20 -21.81
N ASP A 233 19.69 12.30 -22.22
CA ASP A 233 21.14 12.44 -22.19
C ASP A 233 21.56 13.07 -20.87
N GLN A 234 22.70 12.60 -20.34
CA GLN A 234 23.40 13.25 -19.23
C GLN A 234 24.80 13.66 -19.67
N PHE A 235 25.18 14.89 -19.36
CA PHE A 235 26.49 15.44 -19.66
C PHE A 235 27.17 15.94 -18.39
N THR A 236 28.40 15.49 -18.20
CA THR A 236 29.35 16.01 -17.22
C THR A 236 30.58 16.56 -17.97
N PRO A 237 31.50 17.28 -17.30
CA PRO A 237 32.75 17.73 -17.93
C PRO A 237 33.66 16.58 -18.41
N VAL A 238 33.46 15.35 -17.92
CA VAL A 238 34.35 14.20 -18.16
C VAL A 238 33.67 13.11 -18.98
N THR A 239 32.34 12.99 -18.88
CA THR A 239 31.58 11.89 -19.48
C THR A 239 30.24 12.39 -20.02
N SER A 240 29.80 11.80 -21.12
CA SER A 240 28.46 12.00 -21.68
C SER A 240 27.84 10.64 -21.94
N ALA A 241 26.60 10.46 -21.50
CA ALA A 241 25.89 9.19 -21.62
C ALA A 241 24.45 9.38 -22.08
N GLU A 242 23.97 8.43 -22.86
CA GLU A 242 22.57 8.23 -23.17
C GLU A 242 22.00 7.24 -22.14
N VAL A 243 20.87 7.59 -21.53
CA VAL A 243 20.27 6.82 -20.44
C VAL A 243 18.81 6.52 -20.75
N ILE A 244 18.42 5.27 -20.51
CA ILE A 244 17.02 4.86 -20.43
C ILE A 244 16.75 4.25 -19.06
N ALA A 245 15.87 4.89 -18.31
CA ALA A 245 15.45 4.43 -16.99
C ALA A 245 14.02 3.89 -17.07
N TYR A 246 13.80 2.72 -16.50
CA TYR A 246 12.50 2.06 -16.36
C TYR A 246 12.15 1.97 -14.88
N THR A 247 10.88 2.20 -14.54
CA THR A 247 10.39 2.07 -13.17
C THR A 247 9.03 1.39 -13.12
N THR A 248 8.83 0.57 -12.10
CA THR A 248 7.54 -0.02 -11.77
C THR A 248 7.43 -0.27 -10.27
N ILE A 249 6.20 -0.39 -9.77
CA ILE A 249 5.92 -0.83 -8.41
C ILE A 249 5.03 -2.05 -8.50
N ARG A 250 5.50 -3.17 -7.94
CA ARG A 250 4.76 -4.42 -7.93
C ARG A 250 4.85 -5.08 -6.56
N TYR A 251 3.69 -5.46 -6.01
CA TYR A 251 3.57 -6.10 -4.70
C TYR A 251 4.27 -5.37 -3.54
N GLY A 252 4.27 -4.04 -3.57
CA GLY A 252 4.91 -3.23 -2.54
C GLY A 252 6.43 -3.17 -2.64
N GLN A 253 7.00 -3.60 -3.75
CA GLN A 253 8.40 -3.43 -4.12
C GLN A 253 8.48 -2.43 -5.29
N SER A 254 9.38 -1.46 -5.21
CA SER A 254 9.77 -0.60 -6.33
C SER A 254 10.96 -1.20 -7.04
N TYR A 255 10.95 -1.09 -8.36
CA TYR A 255 12.04 -1.52 -9.24
C TYR A 255 12.42 -0.36 -10.13
N VAL A 256 13.71 -0.04 -10.17
CA VAL A 256 14.28 0.93 -11.10
C VAL A 256 15.38 0.21 -11.88
N VAL A 257 15.30 0.25 -13.21
CA VAL A 257 16.31 -0.31 -14.11
C VAL A 257 16.87 0.80 -14.97
N VAL A 258 18.15 1.06 -14.88
CA VAL A 258 18.83 2.14 -15.61
C VAL A 258 19.83 1.50 -16.56
N CYS A 259 19.63 1.69 -17.86
CA CYS A 259 20.61 1.32 -18.87
C CYS A 259 21.34 2.58 -19.33
N SER A 260 22.66 2.57 -19.27
CA SER A 260 23.50 3.70 -19.66
C SER A 260 24.51 3.29 -20.70
N ASN A 261 24.60 4.03 -21.80
CA ASN A 261 25.67 3.89 -22.79
C ASN A 261 26.39 5.21 -23.04
N GLN A 262 27.59 5.15 -23.60
CA GLN A 262 28.31 6.35 -24.00
C GLN A 262 27.49 7.12 -25.04
N PHE A 263 27.49 8.45 -24.95
CA PHE A 263 26.73 9.29 -25.88
C PHE A 263 27.16 9.05 -27.33
N GLY A 264 26.19 8.70 -28.18
CA GLY A 264 26.41 8.42 -29.60
C GLY A 264 26.57 6.94 -29.94
N THR A 265 26.62 6.05 -28.94
CA THR A 265 26.74 4.59 -29.13
C THR A 265 25.41 3.85 -28.99
N ARG A 266 24.27 4.56 -28.85
CA ARG A 266 22.96 3.92 -28.66
C ARG A 266 22.56 2.96 -29.78
N GLY A 267 23.04 3.19 -31.01
CA GLY A 267 22.82 2.26 -32.11
C GLY A 267 23.44 0.88 -31.88
N GLU A 268 24.54 0.80 -31.14
CA GLU A 268 25.29 -0.44 -30.89
C GLU A 268 24.71 -1.22 -29.70
N PHE A 269 24.34 -0.53 -28.63
CA PHE A 269 23.87 -1.15 -27.39
C PHE A 269 22.35 -1.16 -27.23
N GLY A 270 21.60 -0.45 -28.07
CA GLY A 270 20.15 -0.34 -27.96
C GLY A 270 19.44 -1.70 -28.06
N GLU A 271 19.85 -2.57 -28.99
CA GLU A 271 19.30 -3.92 -29.10
C GLU A 271 19.65 -4.78 -27.89
N THR A 272 20.89 -4.69 -27.41
CA THR A 272 21.39 -5.39 -26.22
C THR A 272 20.60 -5.03 -24.97
N PHE A 273 20.38 -3.73 -24.72
CA PHE A 273 19.55 -3.26 -23.61
C PHE A 273 18.10 -3.70 -23.75
N ASN A 274 17.51 -3.59 -24.94
CA ASN A 274 16.13 -4.03 -25.16
C ASN A 274 15.97 -5.53 -24.89
N ALA A 275 16.92 -6.36 -25.31
CA ALA A 275 16.90 -7.79 -25.04
C ALA A 275 16.96 -8.10 -23.53
N ALA A 276 17.86 -7.43 -22.79
CA ALA A 276 17.95 -7.59 -21.33
C ALA A 276 16.67 -7.12 -20.63
N ILE A 277 16.13 -5.96 -21.00
CA ILE A 277 14.89 -5.41 -20.43
C ILE A 277 13.68 -6.30 -20.77
N ASP A 278 13.56 -6.81 -21.99
CA ASP A 278 12.45 -7.69 -22.38
C ASP A 278 12.55 -9.08 -21.71
N SER A 279 13.74 -9.46 -21.25
CA SER A 279 13.94 -10.66 -20.43
C SER A 279 13.46 -10.47 -18.98
N LEU A 280 13.40 -9.24 -18.48
CA LEU A 280 13.13 -8.94 -17.07
C LEU A 280 11.78 -9.51 -16.62
N HIS A 281 11.85 -10.33 -15.58
CA HIS A 281 10.72 -10.95 -14.94
C HIS A 281 10.57 -10.42 -13.52
N VAL A 282 9.44 -9.79 -13.25
CA VAL A 282 9.00 -9.43 -11.90
C VAL A 282 7.67 -10.15 -11.70
N PRO A 283 7.51 -10.95 -10.63
CA PRO A 283 6.31 -11.75 -10.42
C PRO A 283 5.07 -10.89 -10.23
#